data_AF-A0A561UPD8-F1
#
_entry.id   AF-A0A561UPD8-F1
#
_cell.length_a   1.000
_cell.length_b   1.000
_cell.length_c   1.000
_cell.angle_alpha   90.00
_cell.angle_beta   90.00
_cell.angle_gamma   90.00
#
_symmetry.space_group_name_H-M   'P 1'
#
loop_
_entity.id
_entity.type
_entity.pdbx_description
1 polymer ?
#
loop_
_entity_poly.entity_id
_entity_poly.type
_entity_poly.pdbx_seq_one_letter_code
_entity_poly.pdbx_strand_id
1 'polypeptide(L)' 'MPSPTAHPGLPDEPSGTDGGSACWLVELAGVDGCRYAYRVYAERTARPGDLFWSALHHHDEGPHPRAFDLFDTASIRLIG' A
#
# COMPACT_ATOMS: atom_id res chain seq x y z
N MET A 1 21.34 20.84 -47.68
CA MET A 1 20.43 19.99 -46.89
C MET A 1 21.28 19.05 -46.05
N PRO A 2 21.25 19.10 -44.71
CA PRO A 2 21.93 18.09 -43.90
C PRO A 2 21.04 16.85 -43.74
N SER A 3 21.65 15.68 -43.94
CA SER A 3 21.05 14.36 -43.62
C SER A 3 20.84 14.22 -42.10
N PRO A 4 19.77 13.58 -41.62
CA PRO A 4 19.62 13.28 -40.21
C PRO A 4 20.50 12.08 -39.83
N THR A 5 21.52 12.32 -39.01
CA THR A 5 22.27 11.27 -38.31
C THR A 5 21.34 10.55 -37.35
N ALA A 6 21.08 9.28 -37.60
CA ALA A 6 20.42 8.39 -36.66
C ALA A 6 21.28 8.25 -35.39
N HIS A 7 20.75 8.68 -34.24
CA HIS A 7 21.32 8.29 -32.96
C HIS A 7 21.05 6.80 -32.73
N PRO A 8 22.04 5.98 -32.32
CA PRO A 8 21.80 4.62 -31.92
C PRO A 8 20.94 4.64 -30.65
N GLY A 9 19.80 3.94 -30.71
CA GLY A 9 18.90 3.77 -29.58
C GLY A 9 19.67 3.22 -28.38
N LEU A 10 19.59 3.94 -27.27
CA LEU A 10 19.88 3.37 -25.95
C LEU A 10 19.01 2.12 -25.76
N PRO A 11 19.52 1.07 -25.10
CA PRO A 11 18.65 -0.03 -24.70
C PRO A 11 17.50 0.56 -23.87
N ASP A 12 16.30 0.09 -24.17
CA ASP A 12 15.12 0.25 -23.32
C ASP A 12 15.48 -0.46 -22.00
N GLU A 13 16.09 0.29 -21.08
CA GLU A 13 16.26 -0.13 -19.69
C GLU A 13 14.86 -0.53 -19.24
N PRO A 14 14.61 -1.77 -18.76
CA PRO A 14 13.31 -2.13 -18.25
C PRO A 14 13.04 -1.29 -16.99
N SER A 15 12.51 -0.07 -17.20
CA SER A 15 11.93 0.82 -16.20
C SER A 15 10.60 0.20 -15.80
N GLY A 16 10.73 -0.75 -14.89
CA GLY A 16 9.66 -1.62 -14.50
C GLY A 16 10.28 -2.68 -13.62
N THR A 17 10.79 -2.26 -12.46
CA THR A 17 10.60 -3.08 -11.27
C THR A 17 9.23 -3.70 -11.42
N ASP A 18 9.13 -5.02 -11.35
CA ASP A 18 7.85 -5.70 -11.16
C ASP A 18 7.30 -5.17 -9.82
N GLY A 19 6.74 -3.96 -9.87
CA GLY A 19 6.04 -3.27 -8.83
C GLY A 19 4.67 -3.90 -8.72
N GLY A 20 4.65 -5.23 -8.72
CA GLY A 20 3.46 -6.01 -8.46
C GLY A 20 2.91 -5.51 -7.15
N SER A 21 1.68 -4.99 -7.20
CA SER A 21 0.95 -4.55 -6.02
C SER A 21 1.04 -5.64 -4.96
N ALA A 22 1.73 -5.33 -3.87
CA ALA A 22 1.89 -6.23 -2.75
C ALA A 22 0.59 -6.24 -1.95
N CYS A 23 0.31 -7.34 -1.28
CA CYS A 23 -0.87 -7.43 -0.41
C CYS A 23 -0.43 -7.32 1.04
N TRP A 24 -0.93 -6.30 1.73
CA TRP A 24 -0.69 -6.05 3.15
C TRP A 24 -1.93 -6.39 3.96
N LEU A 25 -1.74 -7.04 5.11
CA LEU A 25 -2.77 -7.20 6.13
C LEU A 25 -2.55 -6.16 7.22
N VAL A 26 -3.57 -5.34 7.48
CA VAL A 26 -3.58 -4.33 8.52
C VAL A 26 -4.68 -4.67 9.52
N GLU A 27 -4.31 -4.89 10.77
CA GLU A 27 -5.24 -5.18 11.86
C GLU A 27 -5.39 -3.96 12.77
N LEU A 28 -6.61 -3.42 12.84
CA LEU A 28 -6.95 -2.27 13.68
C LEU A 28 -7.57 -2.73 15.00
N ALA A 29 -7.21 -2.07 16.10
CA ALA A 29 -7.87 -2.27 17.39
C ALA A 29 -9.22 -1.55 17.40
N GLY A 30 -10.30 -2.25 17.69
CA GLY A 30 -11.60 -1.66 17.99
C GLY A 30 -11.70 -1.19 19.45
N VAL A 31 -12.49 -0.16 19.70
CA VAL A 31 -12.83 0.28 21.08
C VAL A 31 -13.63 -0.77 21.87
N ASP A 32 -14.20 -1.74 21.16
CA ASP A 32 -14.89 -2.90 21.69
C ASP A 32 -13.95 -4.04 22.13
N GLY A 33 -12.63 -3.86 21.94
CA GLY A 33 -11.62 -4.89 22.22
C GLY A 33 -11.42 -5.90 21.10
N CYS A 34 -12.16 -5.79 19.99
CA CYS A 34 -11.99 -6.65 18.82
C CYS A 34 -10.81 -6.18 17.96
N ARG A 35 -10.32 -7.07 17.08
CA ARG A 35 -9.35 -6.73 16.04
C ARG A 35 -9.99 -6.91 14.67
N TYR A 36 -9.88 -5.87 13.83
CA TYR A 36 -10.48 -5.82 12.50
C TYR A 36 -9.38 -5.84 11.45
N ALA A 37 -9.37 -6.86 10.60
CA ALA A 37 -8.31 -7.08 9.62
C ALA A 37 -8.73 -6.63 8.21
N TYR A 38 -7.88 -5.85 7.56
CA TYR A 38 -8.10 -5.29 6.23
C TYR A 38 -6.96 -5.65 5.29
N ARG A 39 -7.30 -5.97 4.04
CA ARG A 39 -6.32 -6.14 2.96
C ARG A 39 -6.11 -4.81 2.26
N VAL A 40 -4.87 -4.34 2.24
CA VAL A 40 -4.47 -3.12 1.54
C VAL A 40 -3.51 -3.52 0.43
N TYR A 41 -3.85 -3.19 -0.81
CA TYR A 41 -2.98 -3.42 -1.96
C TYR A 41 -2.13 -2.19 -2.19
N ALA A 42 -0.82 -2.32 -2.05
CA ALA A 42 0.12 -1.22 -2.17
C ALA A 42 1.51 -1.75 -2.54
N GLU A 43 2.43 -0.87 -2.93
CA GLU A 43 3.81 -1.25 -3.19
C GLU A 43 4.47 -1.92 -1.96
N ARG A 44 5.46 -2.81 -2.19
CA ARG A 44 6.25 -3.40 -1.09
C ARG A 44 7.03 -2.37 -0.27
N THR A 45 7.24 -1.19 -0.85
CA THR A 45 7.91 -0.03 -0.24
C THR A 45 6.94 0.97 0.39
N ALA A 46 5.64 0.66 0.42
CA ALA A 46 4.63 1.53 1.03
C ALA A 46 4.96 1.81 2.50
N ARG A 47 4.73 3.05 2.93
CA ARG A 47 4.96 3.43 4.33
C ARG A 47 3.89 2.76 5.20
N PRO A 48 4.26 2.22 6.36
CA PRO A 48 3.28 1.66 7.29
C PRO A 48 2.13 2.62 7.62
N GLY A 49 2.42 3.92 7.76
CA GLY A 49 1.40 4.95 8.00
C GLY A 49 0.35 5.06 6.89
N ASP A 50 0.75 4.93 5.63
CA ASP A 50 -0.17 5.02 4.49
C ASP A 50 -1.10 3.79 4.45
N LEU A 51 -0.56 2.60 4.77
CA LEU A 51 -1.33 1.36 4.90
C LEU A 51 -2.36 1.45 6.04
N PHE A 52 -1.93 1.98 7.19
CA PHE A 52 -2.81 2.22 8.33
C PHE A 52 -3.95 3.16 7.98
N TRP A 53 -3.65 4.32 7.38
CA TRP A 53 -4.67 5.29 7.00
C TRP A 53 -5.67 4.72 6.00
N SER A 54 -5.20 3.95 5.02
CA SER A 54 -6.07 3.27 4.06
C SER A 54 -7.01 2.28 4.75
N ALA A 55 -6.51 1.49 5.71
CA ALA A 55 -7.34 0.54 6.45
C ALA A 55 -8.33 1.23 7.39
N LEU A 56 -7.91 2.29 8.08
CA LEU A 56 -8.75 3.05 9.01
C LEU A 56 -9.90 3.74 8.28
N HIS A 57 -9.63 4.33 7.12
CA HIS A 57 -10.67 4.93 6.29
C HIS A 57 -11.74 3.90 5.87
N HIS A 58 -11.31 2.71 5.44
CA HIS A 58 -12.24 1.64 5.09
C HIS A 58 -13.03 1.10 6.30
N HIS A 59 -12.43 1.11 7.49
CA HIS A 59 -13.12 0.73 8.72
C HIS A 59 -14.21 1.75 9.10
N ASP A 60 -13.92 3.04 9.01
CA ASP A 60 -14.83 4.13 9.39
C ASP A 60 -16.10 4.19 8.52
N GLU A 61 -16.05 3.67 7.29
CA GLU A 61 -17.21 3.51 6.41
C GLU A 61 -18.11 2.32 6.76
N GLY A 62 -17.62 1.41 7.61
CA GLY A 62 -18.29 0.17 7.97
C GLY A 62 -19.28 0.30 9.15
N PRO A 63 -20.09 -0.74 9.42
CA PRO A 63 -21.04 -0.76 10.53
C PRO A 63 -20.39 -1.13 11.89
N HIS A 64 -19.07 -1.27 11.94
CA HIS A 64 -18.36 -1.78 13.10
C HIS A 64 -18.13 -0.68 14.15
N PRO A 65 -17.98 -1.03 15.44
CA PRO A 65 -17.51 -0.09 16.46
C PRO A 65 -16.19 0.54 16.05
N ARG A 66 -16.04 1.84 16.32
CA ARG A 66 -14.89 2.66 15.93
C ARG A 66 -13.55 2.00 16.30
N ALA A 67 -12.59 2.05 15.38
CA ALA A 67 -11.20 1.68 15.65
C ALA A 67 -10.43 2.81 16.34
N PHE A 68 -9.40 2.45 17.11
CA PHE A 68 -8.43 3.42 17.59
C PHE A 68 -7.66 4.01 16.41
N ASP A 69 -7.54 5.34 16.40
CA ASP A 69 -6.75 6.12 15.44
C ASP A 69 -5.25 6.16 15.81
N LEU A 70 -4.84 5.37 16.81
CA LEU A 70 -3.47 5.24 17.27
C LEU A 70 -2.72 4.21 16.41
N PHE A 71 -1.74 4.69 15.63
CA PHE A 71 -0.90 3.87 14.76
C PHE A 71 -0.22 2.70 15.49
N ASP A 72 0.29 2.92 16.72
CA ASP A 72 0.97 1.88 17.52
C ASP A 72 0.08 0.71 17.93
N THR A 73 -1.24 0.88 17.83
CA THR A 73 -2.17 -0.21 18.09
C THR A 73 -2.34 -1.13 16.89
N ALA A 74 -1.94 -0.71 15.68
CA ALA A 74 -2.14 -1.48 14.46
C ALA A 74 -1.03 -2.51 14.25
N SER A 75 -1.42 -3.71 13.79
CA SER A 75 -0.48 -4.70 13.29
C SER A 75 -0.46 -4.66 11.77
N ILE A 76 0.72 -4.50 11.17
CA ILE A 76 0.88 -4.41 9.72
C ILE A 76 1.85 -5.48 9.27
N ARG A 77 1.43 -6.32 8.32
CA ARG A 77 2.28 -7.39 7.78
C ARG A 77 2.04 -7.59 6.29
N LEU A 78 3.11 -7.88 5.57
CA LEU A 78 3.02 -8.29 4.18
C LEU A 78 2.54 -9.75 4.10
N ILE A 79 1.59 -10.04 3.22
CA ILE A 79 0.98 -11.37 3.02
C ILE A 79 1.05 -11.87 1.57
N GLY A 80 1.72 -11.13 0.67
CA GLY A 80 1.91 -11.50 -0.75
C GLY A 80 3.06 -10.74 -1.40
#